data_AF-A0A6P0SI80-F1
#
_entry.id   AF-A0A6P0SI80-F1
#
_cell.length_a   1.000
_cell.length_b   1.000
_cell.length_c   1.000
_cell.angle_alpha   90.00
_cell.angle_beta   90.00
_cell.angle_gamma   90.00
#
_symmetry.space_group_name_H-M   'P 1'
#
loop_
_entity.id
_entity.type
_entity.pdbx_description
1 polymer ?
#
loop_
_entity_poly.entity_id
_entity_poly.type
_entity_poly.pdbx_seq_one_letter_code
_entity_poly.pdbx_strand_id
1 'polypeptide(L)'
;LCHLLKDMGGSENYRVDMEDEVVRGALVLNAGDVTWPPPKRPTPPAPPKPAPEPQTAVTKEESVPETKKSKGIMGLLWPVLVGLALIGLGIGAPPSFLSHFTVFILACFVGWQVIWNVKPALHTPLMSVTNAISGIIIIGGMLQISGAATSPTTILGAIAILVGTINISGGFLVTQRMLKMFQK
;
A
#
# COMPACT_ATOMS: atom_id res chain seq x y z
N LEU A 1 7.55 19.03 -13.71
CA LEU A 1 7.38 20.10 -14.73
C LEU A 1 7.04 21.48 -14.15
N CYS A 2 6.50 21.58 -12.92
CA CYS A 2 6.04 22.86 -12.35
C CYS A 2 7.15 23.89 -12.06
N HIS A 3 8.43 23.52 -12.20
CA HIS A 3 9.58 24.39 -11.92
C HIS A 3 10.52 24.58 -13.11
N LEU A 4 10.13 24.15 -14.32
CA LEU A 4 11.00 24.20 -15.51
C LEU A 4 11.53 25.62 -15.79
N LEU A 5 10.69 26.64 -15.65
CA LEU A 5 11.10 28.03 -15.84
C LEU A 5 12.13 28.49 -14.79
N LYS A 6 12.05 27.94 -13.58
CA LYS A 6 13.02 28.19 -12.51
C LYS A 6 14.36 27.49 -12.81
N ASP A 7 14.29 26.27 -13.34
CA ASP A 7 15.47 25.48 -13.74
C ASP A 7 16.22 26.17 -14.91
N MET A 8 15.50 26.87 -15.79
CA MET A 8 16.07 27.70 -16.85
C MET A 8 16.55 29.10 -16.39
N GLY A 9 16.68 29.34 -15.08
CA GLY A 9 17.22 30.59 -14.54
C GLY A 9 16.20 31.71 -14.28
N GLY A 10 14.89 31.42 -14.41
CA GLY A 10 13.81 32.35 -14.09
C GLY A 10 13.76 33.58 -15.00
N SER A 11 13.10 34.65 -14.55
CA SER A 11 12.93 35.89 -15.32
C SER A 11 14.18 36.77 -15.36
N GLU A 12 15.08 36.62 -14.40
CA GLU A 12 16.24 37.51 -14.24
C GLU A 12 17.50 36.98 -14.94
N ASN A 13 17.69 35.65 -15.03
CA ASN A 13 18.88 35.03 -15.62
C ASN A 13 18.53 33.86 -16.53
N TYR A 14 17.56 34.06 -17.44
CA TYR A 14 17.11 33.04 -18.36
C TYR A 14 18.26 32.50 -19.22
N ARG A 15 18.50 31.18 -19.15
CA ARG A 15 19.49 30.49 -19.97
C ARG A 15 19.03 29.08 -20.31
N VAL A 16 19.31 28.67 -21.56
CA VAL A 16 19.13 27.29 -22.01
C VAL A 16 20.43 26.56 -21.74
N ASP A 17 20.49 25.84 -20.63
CA ASP A 17 21.65 25.04 -20.27
C ASP A 17 21.57 23.67 -20.98
N MET A 18 22.51 23.42 -21.90
CA MET A 18 22.56 22.18 -22.68
C MET A 18 23.14 20.99 -21.90
N GLU A 19 23.78 21.27 -20.75
CA GLU A 19 24.31 20.26 -19.83
C GLU A 19 23.26 19.84 -18.78
N ASP A 20 22.17 20.62 -18.62
CA ASP A 20 21.07 20.27 -17.75
C ASP A 20 20.22 19.14 -18.38
N GLU A 21 20.09 18.02 -17.66
CA GLU A 21 19.41 16.82 -18.14
C GLU A 21 17.91 17.06 -18.43
N VAL A 22 17.27 17.90 -17.63
CA VAL A 22 15.83 18.19 -17.75
C VAL A 22 15.59 19.10 -18.95
N VAL A 23 16.39 20.16 -19.10
CA VAL A 23 16.31 21.10 -20.22
C VAL A 23 16.70 20.39 -21.52
N ARG A 24 17.81 19.65 -21.55
CA ARG A 24 18.27 18.91 -22.74
C ARG A 24 17.32 17.79 -23.16
N GLY A 25 16.66 17.13 -22.20
CA GLY A 25 15.68 16.08 -22.46
C GLY A 25 14.34 16.61 -22.98
N ALA A 26 13.97 17.85 -22.64
CA ALA A 26 12.75 18.51 -23.10
C ALA A 26 12.94 19.30 -24.42
N LEU A 27 14.18 19.69 -24.75
CA LEU A 27 14.51 20.49 -25.93
C LEU A 27 14.48 19.67 -27.22
N VAL A 28 13.71 20.12 -28.20
CA VAL A 28 13.57 19.47 -29.53
C VAL A 28 14.37 20.22 -30.60
N LEU A 29 14.45 21.55 -30.50
CA LEU A 29 15.12 22.43 -31.45
C LEU A 29 15.81 23.56 -30.69
N ASN A 30 17.07 23.85 -31.03
CA ASN A 30 17.84 24.94 -30.45
C ASN A 30 18.51 25.74 -31.57
N ALA A 31 18.26 27.04 -31.63
CA ALA A 31 18.88 27.95 -32.61
C ALA A 31 18.81 27.49 -34.10
N GLY A 32 17.79 26.70 -34.47
CA GLY A 32 17.61 26.17 -35.83
C GLY A 32 18.08 24.72 -36.01
N ASP A 33 18.86 24.20 -35.07
CA ASP A 33 19.35 22.82 -35.10
C ASP A 33 18.40 21.87 -34.36
N VAL A 34 18.08 20.74 -35.00
CA VAL A 34 17.25 19.69 -34.40
C VAL A 34 18.10 18.90 -33.41
N THR A 35 17.70 18.90 -32.14
CA THR A 35 18.42 18.25 -31.03
C THR A 35 17.78 16.93 -30.58
N TRP A 36 16.76 16.48 -31.33
CA TRP A 36 16.12 15.18 -31.19
C TRP A 36 16.91 14.10 -31.97
N PRO A 37 17.07 12.87 -31.44
CA PRO A 37 16.53 12.32 -30.19
C PRO A 37 17.27 12.81 -28.95
N PRO A 38 16.61 12.85 -27.78
CA PRO A 38 17.26 13.23 -26.54
C PRO A 38 18.40 12.25 -26.24
N PRO A 39 19.51 12.72 -25.66
CA PRO A 39 20.59 11.85 -25.24
C PRO A 39 20.03 10.78 -24.31
N LYS A 40 20.51 9.54 -24.45
CA LYS A 40 20.15 8.47 -23.53
C LYS A 40 20.51 8.95 -22.13
N ARG A 41 19.51 9.03 -21.24
CA ARG A 41 19.77 9.37 -19.84
C ARG A 41 20.85 8.43 -19.32
N PRO A 42 21.88 8.95 -18.63
CA PRO A 42 22.77 8.10 -17.88
C PRO A 42 21.91 7.12 -17.09
N THR A 43 22.24 5.83 -17.14
CA THR A 43 21.50 4.84 -16.35
C THR A 43 21.52 5.37 -14.92
N PRO A 44 20.35 5.55 -14.27
CA PRO A 44 20.34 5.97 -12.88
C PRO A 44 21.36 5.08 -12.17
N PRO A 45 22.29 5.65 -11.37
CA PRO A 45 23.20 4.85 -10.58
C PRO A 45 22.36 3.76 -9.94
N ALA A 46 22.76 2.49 -10.10
CA ALA A 46 22.06 1.39 -9.45
C ALA A 46 21.76 1.85 -8.03
N PRO A 47 20.49 1.79 -7.57
CA PRO A 47 20.11 2.35 -6.28
C PRO A 47 21.19 1.92 -5.30
N PRO A 48 21.87 2.88 -4.62
CA PRO A 48 23.06 2.57 -3.86
C PRO A 48 22.74 1.35 -3.03
N LYS A 49 23.48 0.25 -3.24
CA LYS A 49 23.36 -0.97 -2.43
C LYS A 49 23.23 -0.46 -1.01
N PRO A 50 22.12 -0.73 -0.29
CA PRO A 50 21.73 0.04 0.87
C PRO A 50 22.97 0.38 1.66
N ALA A 51 23.40 1.65 1.61
CA ALA A 51 24.37 2.10 2.57
C ALA A 51 23.75 1.73 3.91
N PRO A 52 24.49 1.10 4.84
CA PRO A 52 24.00 0.95 6.20
C PRO A 52 23.40 2.30 6.56
N GLU A 53 22.10 2.33 6.86
CA GLU A 53 21.34 3.58 6.97
C GLU A 53 22.19 4.59 7.73
N PRO A 54 22.47 5.79 7.15
CA PRO A 54 23.04 6.85 7.95
C PRO A 54 22.05 7.04 9.07
N GLN A 55 22.47 6.63 10.27
CA GLN A 55 21.82 6.92 11.53
C GLN A 55 21.37 8.38 11.41
N THR A 56 20.06 8.57 11.31
CA THR A 56 19.46 9.89 11.38
C THR A 56 20.09 10.56 12.57
N ALA A 57 20.69 11.72 12.30
CA ALA A 57 21.43 12.53 13.24
C ALA A 57 20.81 12.41 14.62
N VAL A 58 21.68 12.09 15.58
CA VAL A 58 21.54 12.35 16.99
C VAL A 58 20.75 13.65 17.19
N THR A 59 19.42 13.55 17.32
CA THR A 59 18.72 14.33 18.34
C THR A 59 19.45 13.93 19.60
N LYS A 60 20.15 14.90 20.20
CA LYS A 60 20.80 14.75 21.51
C LYS A 60 19.98 13.79 22.35
N GLU A 61 20.53 12.59 22.56
CA GLU A 61 20.35 11.88 23.80
C GLU A 61 20.87 12.84 24.88
N GLU A 62 20.00 13.75 25.31
CA GLU A 62 19.90 14.00 26.73
C GLU A 62 19.68 12.62 27.32
N SER A 63 20.70 12.16 28.02
CA SER A 63 20.75 10.92 28.75
C SER A 63 19.48 10.77 29.59
N VAL A 64 18.44 10.16 29.02
CA VAL A 64 17.51 9.41 29.84
C VAL A 64 18.37 8.27 30.32
N PRO A 65 18.71 8.22 31.62
CA PRO A 65 19.56 7.16 32.14
C PRO A 65 18.92 5.85 31.68
N GLU A 66 19.77 4.96 31.19
CA GLU A 66 19.43 3.61 30.79
C GLU A 66 18.76 2.94 31.99
N THR A 67 17.46 3.15 32.16
CA THR A 67 16.66 2.37 33.10
C THR A 67 16.60 1.02 32.45
N LYS A 68 17.52 0.16 32.91
CA LYS A 68 17.45 -1.30 32.83
C LYS A 68 15.98 -1.65 32.66
N LYS A 69 15.58 -2.06 31.44
CA LYS A 69 14.23 -2.53 31.17
C LYS A 69 14.04 -3.75 32.05
N SER A 70 13.55 -3.49 33.26
CA SER A 70 12.93 -4.50 34.08
C SER A 70 11.93 -5.17 33.16
N LYS A 71 12.09 -6.48 32.95
CA LYS A 71 11.02 -7.35 32.46
C LYS A 71 9.92 -7.39 33.53
N GLY A 72 9.41 -6.22 33.89
CA GLY A 72 8.62 -5.93 35.06
C GLY A 72 7.20 -5.69 34.62
N ILE A 73 6.29 -6.44 35.23
CA ILE A 73 4.83 -6.26 35.36
C ILE A 73 4.10 -5.82 34.07
N MET A 74 4.39 -4.66 33.48
CA MET A 74 3.84 -4.15 32.24
C MET A 74 4.03 -5.06 31.01
N GLY A 75 5.14 -5.79 30.92
CA GLY A 75 5.34 -6.82 29.88
C GLY A 75 4.50 -8.10 30.08
N LEU A 76 4.07 -8.36 31.31
CA LEU A 76 3.20 -9.49 31.68
C LEU A 76 1.71 -9.09 31.68
N LEU A 77 1.39 -7.81 31.88
CA LEU A 77 0.02 -7.30 31.91
C LEU A 77 -0.70 -7.46 30.57
N TRP A 78 -0.02 -7.21 29.45
CA TRP A 78 -0.62 -7.34 28.12
C TRP A 78 -1.08 -8.77 27.77
N PRO A 79 -0.25 -9.82 27.89
CA PRO A 79 -0.70 -11.19 27.63
C PRO A 79 -1.76 -11.66 28.63
N VAL A 80 -1.73 -11.19 29.88
CA VAL A 80 -2.77 -11.50 30.88
C VAL A 80 -4.10 -10.83 30.53
N LEU A 81 -4.09 -9.57 30.07
CA LEU A 81 -5.27 -8.86 29.58
C LEU A 81 -5.89 -9.56 28.36
N VAL A 82 -5.06 -9.94 27.39
CA VAL A 82 -5.50 -10.70 26.22
C VAL A 82 -6.07 -12.06 26.64
N GLY A 83 -5.41 -12.76 27.56
CA GLY A 83 -5.88 -14.04 28.11
C GLY A 83 -7.24 -13.91 28.81
N LEU A 84 -7.42 -12.88 29.65
CA LEU A 84 -8.71 -12.60 30.31
C LEU A 84 -9.81 -12.23 29.30
N ALA A 85 -9.49 -11.45 28.27
CA ALA A 85 -10.44 -11.12 27.20
C ALA A 85 -10.88 -12.36 26.41
N LEU A 86 -9.94 -13.27 26.11
CA LEU A 86 -10.23 -14.54 25.43
C LEU A 86 -11.08 -15.48 26.29
N ILE A 87 -10.80 -15.55 27.60
CA ILE A 87 -11.62 -16.33 28.55
C ILE A 87 -13.02 -15.71 28.68
N GLY A 88 -13.13 -14.40 28.78
CA GLY A 88 -14.41 -13.69 28.84
C GLY A 88 -15.27 -13.95 27.59
N LEU A 89 -14.64 -13.90 26.40
CA LEU A 89 -15.28 -14.31 25.15
C LEU A 89 -15.70 -15.78 25.17
N GLY A 90 -14.86 -16.68 25.69
CA GLY A 90 -15.15 -18.11 25.76
C GLY A 90 -16.34 -18.48 26.65
N ILE A 91 -16.57 -17.73 27.74
CA ILE A 91 -17.67 -17.98 28.67
C ILE A 91 -18.99 -17.38 28.15
N GLY A 92 -18.94 -16.22 27.48
CA GLY A 92 -20.12 -15.48 27.06
C GLY A 92 -20.59 -15.74 25.63
N ALA A 93 -19.80 -16.41 24.78
CA ALA A 93 -20.10 -16.51 23.35
C ALA A 93 -20.90 -17.78 22.96
N PRO A 94 -21.79 -17.68 21.94
CA PRO A 94 -22.45 -18.84 21.37
C PRO A 94 -21.46 -19.89 20.80
N PRO A 95 -21.81 -21.19 20.74
CA PRO A 95 -20.92 -22.23 20.21
C PRO A 95 -20.44 -21.98 18.77
N SER A 96 -21.28 -21.38 17.92
CA SER A 96 -20.93 -21.00 16.55
C SER A 96 -19.88 -19.90 16.48
N PHE A 97 -19.86 -18.99 17.45
CA PHE A 97 -18.88 -17.91 17.51
C PHE A 97 -17.47 -18.46 17.70
N LEU A 98 -17.28 -19.45 18.60
CA LEU A 98 -15.97 -20.07 18.83
C LEU A 98 -15.40 -20.72 17.56
N SER A 99 -16.27 -21.35 16.76
CA SER A 99 -15.88 -21.93 15.47
C SER A 99 -15.44 -20.83 14.49
N HIS A 100 -16.26 -19.80 14.27
CA HIS A 100 -15.91 -18.68 13.39
C HIS A 100 -14.67 -17.91 13.85
N PHE A 101 -14.51 -17.73 15.16
CA PHE A 101 -13.36 -17.05 15.75
C PHE A 101 -12.06 -17.85 15.58
N THR A 102 -12.13 -19.17 15.73
CA THR A 102 -10.98 -20.07 15.46
C THR A 102 -10.58 -19.99 13.99
N VAL A 103 -11.54 -20.07 13.07
CA VAL A 103 -11.29 -19.91 11.63
C VAL A 103 -10.69 -18.55 11.32
N PHE A 104 -11.18 -17.48 11.95
CA PHE A 104 -10.65 -16.12 11.80
C PHE A 104 -9.16 -16.04 12.21
N ILE A 105 -8.81 -16.53 13.40
CA ILE A 105 -7.42 -16.53 13.88
C ILE A 105 -6.51 -17.34 12.95
N LEU A 106 -6.92 -18.55 12.55
CA LEU A 106 -6.15 -19.38 11.64
C LEU A 106 -5.98 -18.71 10.26
N ALA A 107 -7.02 -18.04 9.76
CA ALA A 107 -6.95 -17.27 8.52
C ALA A 107 -5.96 -16.10 8.62
N CYS A 108 -5.86 -15.42 9.77
CA CYS A 108 -4.84 -14.39 9.99
C CYS A 108 -3.41 -14.95 9.92
N PHE A 109 -3.15 -16.10 10.55
CA PHE A 109 -1.85 -16.77 10.45
C PHE A 109 -1.51 -17.17 9.02
N VAL A 110 -2.47 -17.75 8.29
CA VAL A 110 -2.29 -18.11 6.88
C VAL A 110 -2.02 -16.88 6.03
N GLY A 111 -2.80 -15.81 6.20
CA GLY A 111 -2.63 -14.55 5.47
C GLY A 111 -1.25 -13.93 5.69
N TRP A 112 -0.76 -13.93 6.93
CA TRP A 112 0.59 -13.49 7.26
C TRP A 112 1.65 -14.33 6.54
N GLN A 113 1.56 -15.66 6.62
CA GLN A 113 2.52 -16.57 5.99
C GLN A 113 2.56 -16.43 4.46
N VAL A 114 1.41 -16.20 3.83
CA VAL A 114 1.29 -16.05 2.37
C VAL A 114 1.93 -14.74 1.89
N ILE A 115 1.79 -13.64 2.64
CA ILE A 115 2.28 -12.33 2.23
C ILE A 115 3.77 -12.15 2.56
N TRP A 116 4.30 -12.84 3.58
CA TRP A 116 5.67 -12.62 4.09
C TRP A 116 6.78 -12.82 3.04
N ASN A 117 6.60 -13.70 2.06
CA ASN A 117 7.63 -14.07 1.07
C ASN A 117 7.30 -13.64 -0.37
N VAL A 118 6.50 -12.58 -0.55
CA VAL A 118 6.25 -12.04 -1.90
C VAL A 118 7.49 -11.32 -2.44
N LYS A 119 7.79 -11.51 -3.73
CA LYS A 119 8.90 -10.81 -4.39
C LYS A 119 8.67 -9.29 -4.33
N PRO A 120 9.70 -8.46 -4.06
CA PRO A 120 9.53 -7.01 -3.94
C PRO A 120 8.86 -6.35 -5.16
N ALA A 121 9.17 -6.84 -6.36
CA ALA A 121 8.55 -6.37 -7.60
C ALA A 121 7.02 -6.60 -7.68
N LEU A 122 6.48 -7.48 -6.84
CA LEU A 122 5.07 -7.83 -6.80
C LEU A 122 4.28 -7.10 -5.72
N HIS A 123 4.89 -6.22 -4.90
CA HIS A 123 4.12 -5.50 -3.86
C HIS A 123 3.01 -4.62 -4.44
N THR A 124 3.26 -3.92 -5.55
CA THR A 124 2.24 -3.09 -6.21
C THR A 124 1.11 -3.93 -6.82
N PRO A 125 1.41 -5.01 -7.60
CA PRO A 125 0.37 -5.97 -8.00
C PRO A 125 -0.38 -6.59 -6.82
N LEU A 126 0.31 -6.92 -5.72
CA LEU A 126 -0.29 -7.51 -4.53
C LEU A 126 -1.28 -6.55 -3.86
N MET A 127 -0.93 -5.26 -3.76
CA MET A 127 -1.84 -4.23 -3.27
C MET A 127 -3.13 -4.19 -4.12
N SER A 128 -2.99 -4.24 -5.45
CA SER A 128 -4.15 -4.28 -6.36
C SER A 128 -5.01 -5.54 -6.17
N VAL A 129 -4.40 -6.71 -5.97
CA VAL A 129 -5.13 -7.96 -5.66
C VAL A 129 -5.87 -7.85 -4.33
N THR A 130 -5.24 -7.34 -3.28
CA THR A 130 -5.90 -7.18 -1.97
C THR A 130 -7.08 -6.23 -2.05
N ASN A 131 -7.01 -5.20 -2.91
CA ASN A 131 -8.17 -4.36 -3.20
C ASN A 131 -9.28 -5.19 -3.86
N ALA A 132 -8.99 -5.96 -4.92
CA ALA A 132 -10.00 -6.81 -5.58
C ALA A 132 -10.67 -7.83 -4.62
N ILE A 133 -9.89 -8.43 -3.71
CA ILE A 133 -10.39 -9.39 -2.71
C ILE A 133 -11.31 -8.71 -1.69
N SER A 134 -11.05 -7.44 -1.34
CA SER A 134 -11.92 -6.67 -0.43
C SER A 134 -13.35 -6.52 -0.94
N GLY A 135 -13.58 -6.70 -2.25
CA GLY A 135 -14.90 -6.78 -2.88
C GLY A 135 -15.79 -7.94 -2.38
N ILE A 136 -15.29 -8.82 -1.50
CA ILE A 136 -16.06 -9.86 -0.80
C ILE A 136 -17.33 -9.35 -0.09
N ILE A 137 -17.40 -8.04 0.19
CA ILE A 137 -18.61 -7.35 0.66
C ILE A 137 -19.85 -7.65 -0.20
N ILE A 138 -19.67 -8.04 -1.47
CA ILE A 138 -20.73 -8.48 -2.37
C ILE A 138 -21.59 -9.60 -1.75
N ILE A 139 -20.98 -10.52 -1.00
CA ILE A 139 -21.71 -11.61 -0.33
C ILE A 139 -22.68 -11.04 0.71
N GLY A 140 -22.25 -10.03 1.47
CA GLY A 140 -23.11 -9.35 2.43
C GLY A 140 -24.30 -8.68 1.75
N GLY A 141 -24.09 -8.05 0.60
CA GLY A 141 -25.16 -7.48 -0.22
C GLY A 141 -26.15 -8.54 -0.73
N MET A 142 -25.64 -9.67 -1.24
CA MET A 142 -26.45 -10.79 -1.75
C MET A 142 -27.36 -11.37 -0.67
N LEU A 143 -26.89 -11.47 0.58
CA LEU A 143 -27.70 -11.96 1.70
C LEU A 143 -28.86 -11.01 2.06
N GLN A 144 -28.78 -9.73 1.71
CA GLN A 144 -29.80 -8.73 2.03
C GLN A 144 -30.88 -8.56 0.95
N ILE A 145 -30.71 -9.17 -0.23
CA ILE A 145 -31.72 -9.20 -1.28
C ILE A 145 -32.70 -10.34 -1.01
N SER A 146 -33.55 -10.17 -0.01
CA SER A 146 -34.58 -11.15 0.37
C SER A 146 -35.99 -10.56 0.53
N GLY A 147 -36.13 -9.23 0.49
CA GLY A 147 -37.41 -8.53 0.67
C GLY A 147 -37.96 -7.88 -0.60
N ALA A 148 -39.03 -7.09 -0.43
CA ALA A 148 -39.59 -6.27 -1.50
C ALA A 148 -38.52 -5.33 -2.11
N ALA A 149 -38.63 -5.03 -3.39
CA ALA A 149 -37.69 -4.16 -4.10
C ALA A 149 -37.62 -2.73 -3.52
N THR A 150 -38.70 -2.28 -2.89
CA THR A 150 -38.80 -0.97 -2.23
C THR A 150 -38.28 -0.96 -0.79
N SER A 151 -37.92 -2.12 -0.23
CA SER A 151 -37.37 -2.19 1.12
C SER A 151 -36.00 -1.49 1.16
N PRO A 152 -35.74 -0.64 2.18
CA PRO A 152 -34.43 -0.01 2.36
C PRO A 152 -33.29 -1.03 2.42
N THR A 153 -33.50 -2.20 3.02
CA THR A 153 -32.49 -3.27 3.12
C THR A 153 -32.14 -3.85 1.75
N THR A 154 -33.14 -4.08 0.89
CA THR A 154 -32.95 -4.58 -0.48
C THR A 154 -32.22 -3.54 -1.34
N ILE A 155 -32.58 -2.26 -1.21
CA ILE A 155 -31.92 -1.16 -1.93
C ILE A 155 -30.44 -1.06 -1.53
N LEU A 156 -30.16 -1.08 -0.22
CA LEU A 156 -28.78 -1.06 0.28
C LEU A 156 -28.00 -2.31 -0.12
N GLY A 157 -28.65 -3.48 -0.13
CA GLY A 157 -28.08 -4.73 -0.63
C GLY A 157 -27.70 -4.63 -2.11
N ALA A 158 -28.58 -4.07 -2.95
CA ALA A 158 -28.29 -3.83 -4.36
C ALA A 158 -27.12 -2.87 -4.57
N ILE A 159 -27.03 -1.78 -3.79
CA ILE A 159 -25.89 -0.85 -3.82
C ILE A 159 -24.60 -1.56 -3.40
N ALA A 160 -24.64 -2.36 -2.33
CA ALA A 160 -23.47 -3.13 -1.87
C ALA A 160 -22.98 -4.11 -2.95
N ILE A 161 -23.89 -4.77 -3.67
CA ILE A 161 -23.53 -5.65 -4.79
C ILE A 161 -22.92 -4.85 -5.94
N LEU A 162 -23.51 -3.71 -6.31
CA LEU A 162 -22.98 -2.85 -7.36
C LEU A 162 -21.54 -2.43 -7.04
N VAL A 163 -21.31 -1.87 -5.85
CA VAL A 163 -19.98 -1.40 -5.41
C VAL A 163 -19.00 -2.56 -5.29
N GLY A 164 -19.41 -3.70 -4.73
CA GLY A 164 -18.59 -4.91 -4.65
C GLY A 164 -18.18 -5.42 -6.04
N THR A 165 -19.10 -5.40 -7.00
CA THR A 165 -18.84 -5.82 -8.39
C THR A 165 -17.83 -4.89 -9.07
N ILE A 166 -17.96 -3.58 -8.89
CA ILE A 166 -17.00 -2.59 -9.41
C ILE A 166 -15.60 -2.83 -8.83
N ASN A 167 -15.52 -3.09 -7.51
CA ASN A 167 -14.26 -3.34 -6.83
C ASN A 167 -13.58 -4.63 -7.34
N ILE A 168 -14.32 -5.73 -7.46
CA ILE A 168 -13.82 -7.02 -7.99
C ILE A 168 -13.33 -6.85 -9.44
N SER A 169 -14.19 -6.34 -10.32
CA SER A 169 -13.90 -6.23 -11.74
C SER A 169 -12.75 -5.25 -12.02
N GLY A 170 -12.77 -4.07 -11.39
CA GLY A 170 -11.70 -3.09 -11.51
C GLY A 170 -10.38 -3.58 -10.95
N GLY A 171 -10.40 -4.15 -9.73
CA GLY A 171 -9.21 -4.65 -9.07
C GLY A 171 -8.52 -5.79 -9.83
N PHE A 172 -9.28 -6.76 -10.34
CA PHE A 172 -8.70 -7.85 -11.13
C PHE A 172 -8.22 -7.39 -12.51
N LEU A 173 -8.92 -6.47 -13.18
CA LEU A 173 -8.50 -5.93 -14.48
C LEU A 173 -7.18 -5.17 -14.36
N VAL A 174 -7.04 -4.30 -13.35
CA VAL A 174 -5.80 -3.56 -13.09
C VAL A 174 -4.67 -4.52 -12.74
N THR A 175 -4.91 -5.48 -11.86
CA THR A 175 -3.93 -6.51 -11.52
C THR A 175 -3.46 -7.26 -12.76
N GLN A 176 -4.38 -7.68 -13.63
CA GLN A 176 -4.03 -8.40 -14.84
C GLN A 176 -3.16 -7.55 -15.77
N ARG A 177 -3.47 -6.26 -15.92
CA ARG A 177 -2.62 -5.32 -16.69
C ARG A 177 -1.23 -5.19 -16.07
N MET A 178 -1.13 -5.12 -14.74
CA MET A 178 0.15 -5.06 -14.03
C MET A 178 0.98 -6.32 -14.26
N LEU A 179 0.38 -7.50 -14.11
CA LEU A 179 1.07 -8.78 -14.27
C LEU A 179 1.51 -9.04 -15.72
N LYS A 180 0.73 -8.61 -16.71
CA LYS A 180 1.11 -8.73 -18.13
C LYS A 180 2.40 -7.97 -18.47
N MET A 181 2.72 -6.88 -17.77
CA MET A 181 3.98 -6.16 -17.97
C MET A 181 5.23 -6.92 -17.51
N PHE A 182 5.06 -8.00 -16.73
CA PHE A 182 6.14 -8.90 -16.32
C PHE A 182 6.30 -10.13 -17.22
N GLN A 183 5.37 -10.34 -18.16
CA GLN A 183 5.46 -11.42 -19.14
C GLN A 183 6.25 -10.92 -20.35
N LYS A 184 7.37 -11.58 -20.64
CA LYS A 184 8.16 -11.35 -21.87
C LYS A 184 7.46 -11.93 -23.08
#